data_AF-A0A146F5E1-F1
#
_entry.id   AF-A0A146F5E1-F1
#
_cell.length_a   1.000
_cell.length_b   1.000
_cell.length_c   1.000
_cell.angle_alpha   90.00
_cell.angle_beta   90.00
_cell.angle_gamma   90.00
#
_symmetry.space_group_name_H-M   'P 1'
#
loop_
_entity.id
_entity.type
_entity.pdbx_description
1 polymer ?
#
loop_
_entity_poly.entity_id
_entity_poly.type
_entity_poly.pdbx_seq_one_letter_code
_entity_poly.pdbx_strand_id
1 'polypeptide(L)'
;MKLTLPVAFCSLAAAFEVSSHGPSQVSHRDTSSFIHPGLLQTASDFSRITSKVSSNTEPWITGWYKLTNSSNINLDYTPSPKTIVYRGADGTHTENYPSLYRDIAAAYAMAIYWKVTGNSSYADVVVNILDEWSSTLTEISGTTDMYLAAGIYGYEFANVAEIMRTYSAWPSANLTRFANMMVDVFYPLNHDFLQNHHGAAVDHYWANWDLCNIASVLSIGVLTDNQTMFDEGLTYFKSGEGNGQIENAIWKLYEVDGESLGQGQEAGRDQGHSMLDFSLLGPIALTAYNQGTDLFEYLDNRILAGAEYVAKYNLGNDVPYTTYNNSDDVNQTVISNSSRGDIRPIWELLYNHYGVLKGLNVTYTKEYRDLVVEDGDGAEGGGGDYGTTSGGYDQLGWGTLLYTLE
;
A
#
# COMPACT_ATOMS: atom_id res chain seq x y z
N MET A 1 -70.71 -37.99 5.26
CA MET A 1 -71.60 -37.79 4.09
C MET A 1 -71.21 -36.47 3.46
N LYS A 2 -71.00 -36.46 2.14
CA LYS A 2 -70.32 -35.44 1.32
C LYS A 2 -70.73 -33.99 1.66
N LEU A 3 -69.75 -33.11 1.89
CA LEU A 3 -69.91 -31.66 1.82
C LEU A 3 -69.30 -31.15 0.52
N THR A 4 -70.15 -30.63 -0.35
CA THR A 4 -69.83 -29.92 -1.60
C THR A 4 -69.59 -28.44 -1.32
N LEU A 5 -68.43 -27.91 -1.72
CA LEU A 5 -68.17 -26.46 -1.82
C LEU A 5 -68.61 -25.93 -3.19
N PRO A 6 -69.17 -24.71 -3.28
CA PRO A 6 -69.37 -24.03 -4.56
C PRO A 6 -68.17 -23.15 -4.92
N VAL A 7 -67.96 -23.07 -6.23
CA VAL A 7 -66.97 -22.27 -6.97
C VAL A 7 -67.38 -20.78 -6.96
N ALA A 8 -66.40 -19.87 -6.82
CA ALA A 8 -66.53 -18.48 -7.22
C ALA A 8 -65.32 -18.08 -8.06
N PHE A 9 -65.60 -17.73 -9.32
CA PHE A 9 -64.68 -17.10 -10.27
C PHE A 9 -64.35 -15.67 -9.81
N CYS A 10 -63.07 -15.30 -9.83
CA CYS A 10 -62.66 -13.90 -9.78
C CYS A 10 -61.74 -13.61 -10.97
N SER A 11 -62.21 -12.71 -11.83
CA SER A 11 -61.59 -12.22 -13.04
C SER A 11 -60.49 -11.18 -12.76
N LEU A 12 -59.42 -11.26 -13.55
CA LEU A 12 -58.33 -10.28 -13.66
C LEU A 12 -58.85 -8.86 -13.93
N ALA A 13 -58.27 -7.88 -13.23
CA ALA A 13 -58.07 -6.53 -13.73
C ALA A 13 -56.64 -6.12 -13.38
N ALA A 14 -55.82 -5.91 -14.42
CA ALA A 14 -54.45 -5.40 -14.29
C ALA A 14 -54.50 -3.87 -14.14
N ALA A 15 -53.84 -3.34 -13.13
CA ALA A 15 -53.52 -1.92 -13.02
C ALA A 15 -52.01 -1.75 -13.26
N PHE A 16 -51.66 -0.98 -14.29
CA PHE A 16 -50.31 -0.49 -14.52
C PHE A 16 -50.06 0.69 -13.57
N GLU A 17 -49.06 0.57 -12.69
CA GLU A 17 -48.46 1.72 -12.01
C GLU A 17 -47.16 2.10 -12.71
N VAL A 18 -47.12 3.32 -13.24
CA VAL A 18 -45.92 3.98 -13.74
C VAL A 18 -45.24 4.62 -12.53
N SER A 19 -44.09 4.08 -12.12
CA SER A 19 -43.24 4.71 -11.09
C SER A 19 -42.26 5.66 -11.76
N SER A 20 -42.47 6.96 -11.53
CA SER A 20 -41.55 8.04 -11.91
C SER A 20 -40.31 8.00 -11.03
N HIS A 21 -39.13 7.87 -11.65
CA HIS A 21 -37.84 7.99 -10.99
C HIS A 21 -37.62 9.44 -10.54
N GLY A 22 -37.72 9.69 -9.23
CA GLY A 22 -37.22 10.90 -8.60
C GLY A 22 -35.68 10.84 -8.46
N PRO A 23 -35.00 11.99 -8.39
CA PRO A 23 -33.55 12.02 -8.27
C PRO A 23 -33.11 11.34 -6.98
N SER A 24 -32.15 10.42 -7.10
CA SER A 24 -31.50 9.73 -6.00
C SER A 24 -31.00 10.74 -4.97
N GLN A 25 -31.57 10.67 -3.77
CA GLN A 25 -31.02 11.32 -2.59
C GLN A 25 -29.61 10.76 -2.39
N VAL A 26 -28.61 11.63 -2.56
CA VAL A 26 -27.24 11.35 -2.12
C VAL A 26 -27.33 11.05 -0.63
N SER A 27 -27.13 9.80 -0.24
CA SER A 27 -26.95 9.47 1.17
C SER A 27 -25.68 10.19 1.60
N HIS A 28 -25.82 11.22 2.43
CA HIS A 28 -24.70 11.70 3.22
C HIS A 28 -24.11 10.48 3.94
N ARG A 29 -22.90 10.06 3.54
CA ARG A 29 -22.08 9.18 4.38
C ARG A 29 -21.99 9.89 5.73
N ASP A 30 -22.41 9.21 6.80
CA ASP A 30 -21.98 9.58 8.13
C ASP A 30 -20.45 9.72 8.06
N THR A 31 -19.92 10.86 8.47
CA THR A 31 -18.48 11.08 8.64
C THR A 31 -18.02 10.13 9.73
N SER A 32 -17.72 8.87 9.39
CA SER A 32 -17.07 7.95 10.31
C SER A 32 -15.72 8.55 10.66
N SER A 33 -15.48 8.79 11.94
CA SER A 33 -14.14 9.15 12.42
C SER A 33 -13.14 8.09 11.96
N PHE A 34 -11.97 8.50 11.48
CA PHE A 34 -10.91 7.56 11.12
C PHE A 34 -10.53 6.66 12.30
N ILE A 35 -10.20 5.42 12.00
CA ILE A 35 -9.68 4.46 12.97
C ILE A 35 -8.18 4.72 13.15
N HIS A 36 -7.76 4.75 14.42
CA HIS A 36 -6.42 5.13 14.83
C HIS A 36 -5.87 4.23 15.95
N PRO A 37 -4.67 3.64 15.80
CA PRO A 37 -3.93 3.46 14.55
C PRO A 37 -4.75 2.70 13.51
N GLY A 38 -4.77 3.14 12.25
CA GLY A 38 -5.55 2.50 11.19
C GLY A 38 -4.98 2.61 9.78
N LEU A 39 -3.66 2.83 9.65
CA LEU A 39 -2.94 2.62 8.39
C LEU A 39 -2.61 1.14 8.21
N LEU A 40 -1.33 0.73 8.11
CA LEU A 40 -1.00 -0.68 7.84
C LEU A 40 -1.15 -1.61 9.05
N GLN A 41 -1.04 -1.10 10.27
CA GLN A 41 -1.25 -1.89 11.50
C GLN A 41 -2.25 -1.20 12.43
N THR A 42 -3.23 -1.98 12.87
CA THR A 42 -4.25 -1.57 13.83
C THR A 42 -3.85 -1.87 15.27
N ALA A 43 -4.64 -1.38 16.23
CA ALA A 43 -4.49 -1.78 17.64
C ALA A 43 -4.68 -3.30 17.86
N SER A 44 -5.58 -3.93 17.09
CA SER A 44 -5.78 -5.39 17.12
C SER A 44 -4.58 -6.14 16.57
N ASP A 45 -3.93 -5.64 15.51
CA ASP A 45 -2.72 -6.26 14.96
C ASP A 45 -1.60 -6.28 15.99
N PHE A 46 -1.30 -5.14 16.62
CA PHE A 46 -0.28 -5.10 17.66
C PHE A 46 -0.64 -5.98 18.86
N SER A 47 -1.92 -6.09 19.23
CA SER A 47 -2.35 -7.01 20.29
C SER A 47 -2.05 -8.47 19.93
N ARG A 48 -2.35 -8.87 18.69
CA ARG A 48 -2.03 -10.21 18.14
C ARG A 48 -0.52 -10.43 18.12
N ILE A 49 0.24 -9.53 17.51
CA ILE A 49 1.69 -9.62 17.35
C ILE A 49 2.36 -9.76 18.72
N THR A 50 2.05 -8.86 19.67
CA THR A 50 2.62 -8.90 21.03
C THR A 50 2.32 -10.22 21.73
N SER A 51 1.10 -10.74 21.60
CA SER A 51 0.74 -12.05 22.16
C SER A 51 1.54 -13.20 21.53
N LYS A 52 1.75 -13.19 20.21
CA LYS A 52 2.46 -14.24 19.49
C LYS A 52 3.96 -14.23 19.78
N VAL A 53 4.56 -13.04 19.81
CA VAL A 53 5.97 -12.87 20.21
C VAL A 53 6.18 -13.29 21.67
N SER A 54 5.32 -12.83 22.59
CA SER A 54 5.45 -13.17 24.03
C SER A 54 5.30 -14.67 24.33
N SER A 55 4.62 -15.41 23.45
CA SER A 55 4.45 -16.85 23.55
C SER A 55 5.45 -17.66 22.74
N ASN A 56 6.42 -17.01 22.08
CA ASN A 56 7.37 -17.63 21.14
C ASN A 56 6.67 -18.47 20.05
N THR A 57 5.56 -17.96 19.52
CA THR A 57 4.79 -18.67 18.49
C THR A 57 5.38 -18.43 17.11
N GLU A 58 5.62 -19.51 16.34
CA GLU A 58 6.01 -19.42 14.93
C GLU A 58 4.82 -19.09 14.02
N PRO A 59 5.02 -18.34 12.91
CA PRO A 59 6.29 -17.77 12.46
C PRO A 59 6.62 -16.38 13.05
N TRP A 60 5.75 -15.81 13.90
CA TRP A 60 5.95 -14.46 14.46
C TRP A 60 7.27 -14.30 15.21
N ILE A 61 7.71 -15.32 15.96
CA ILE A 61 8.96 -15.22 16.71
C ILE A 61 10.18 -15.19 15.78
N THR A 62 10.16 -15.92 14.66
CA THR A 62 11.19 -15.82 13.61
C THR A 62 11.20 -14.43 12.98
N GLY A 63 10.03 -13.89 12.61
CA GLY A 63 9.92 -12.51 12.13
C GLY A 63 10.38 -11.46 13.15
N TRP A 64 10.10 -11.67 14.43
CA TRP A 64 10.58 -10.82 15.51
C TRP A 64 12.10 -10.82 15.60
N TYR A 65 12.75 -11.99 15.51
CA TYR A 65 14.21 -12.04 15.51
C TYR A 65 14.84 -11.38 14.29
N LYS A 66 14.23 -11.53 13.10
CA LYS A 66 14.66 -10.80 11.89
C LYS A 66 14.68 -9.29 12.14
N LEU A 67 13.61 -8.74 12.74
CA LEU A 67 13.52 -7.32 13.10
C LEU A 67 14.56 -6.93 14.16
N THR A 68 14.67 -7.67 15.26
CA THR A 68 15.58 -7.29 16.37
C THR A 68 17.06 -7.39 16.01
N ASN A 69 17.43 -8.19 15.00
CA ASN A 69 18.80 -8.33 14.52
C ASN A 69 19.17 -7.29 13.44
N SER A 70 18.21 -6.48 12.98
CA SER A 70 18.45 -5.43 11.99
C SER A 70 19.32 -4.30 12.55
N SER A 71 20.16 -3.70 11.71
CA SER A 71 20.90 -2.47 12.04
C SER A 71 19.98 -1.27 12.31
N ASN A 72 18.72 -1.35 11.93
CA ASN A 72 17.70 -0.34 12.19
C ASN A 72 17.24 -0.31 13.65
N ILE A 73 17.52 -1.35 14.45
CA ILE A 73 17.27 -1.36 15.90
C ILE A 73 18.48 -0.77 16.61
N ASN A 74 18.49 0.56 16.76
CA ASN A 74 19.65 1.30 17.26
C ASN A 74 19.26 2.48 18.16
N LEU A 75 19.58 2.42 19.45
CA LEU A 75 19.30 3.50 20.40
C LEU A 75 20.21 4.72 20.23
N ASP A 76 21.35 4.57 19.55
CA ASP A 76 22.28 5.67 19.25
C ASP A 76 22.01 6.27 17.86
N TYR A 77 20.87 5.95 17.24
CA TYR A 77 20.51 6.45 15.91
C TYR A 77 20.39 7.99 15.93
N THR A 78 21.06 8.64 14.98
CA THR A 78 21.00 10.08 14.78
C THR A 78 20.33 10.39 13.45
N PRO A 79 19.15 11.04 13.42
CA PRO A 79 18.50 11.41 12.16
C PRO A 79 19.34 12.41 11.38
N SER A 80 19.13 12.45 10.07
CA SER A 80 19.81 13.36 9.17
C SER A 80 18.81 14.13 8.31
N PRO A 81 17.95 14.98 8.91
CA PRO A 81 16.96 15.73 8.15
C PRO A 81 17.61 16.64 7.12
N LYS A 82 16.84 16.98 6.08
CA LYS A 82 17.24 17.91 5.02
C LYS A 82 16.18 19.00 4.90
N THR A 83 16.61 20.25 4.72
CA THR A 83 15.67 21.35 4.47
C THR A 83 14.96 21.17 3.13
N ILE A 84 15.71 20.74 2.11
CA ILE A 84 15.16 20.34 0.81
C ILE A 84 15.64 18.94 0.50
N VAL A 85 14.71 18.05 0.20
CA VAL A 85 15.03 16.70 -0.32
C VAL A 85 15.06 16.77 -1.85
N TYR A 86 16.20 16.43 -2.45
CA TYR A 86 16.38 16.34 -3.90
C TYR A 86 16.39 14.88 -4.34
N ARG A 87 15.52 14.54 -5.31
CA ARG A 87 15.51 13.24 -6.01
C ARG A 87 15.47 13.47 -7.52
N GLY A 88 16.29 12.70 -8.24
CA GLY A 88 16.53 12.86 -9.65
C GLY A 88 17.68 13.80 -9.95
N ALA A 89 18.57 13.41 -10.86
CA ALA A 89 19.75 14.19 -11.23
C ALA A 89 19.36 15.34 -12.19
N ASP A 90 19.27 16.56 -11.66
CA ASP A 90 18.97 17.79 -12.42
C ASP A 90 20.23 18.53 -12.91
N GLY A 91 21.42 18.00 -12.63
CA GLY A 91 22.71 18.58 -12.98
C GLY A 91 23.15 19.78 -12.11
N THR A 92 22.36 20.17 -11.11
CA THR A 92 22.60 21.34 -10.24
C THR A 92 22.70 20.94 -8.77
N HIS A 93 21.76 20.12 -8.29
CA HIS A 93 21.66 19.71 -6.90
C HIS A 93 22.08 18.25 -6.74
N THR A 94 22.79 17.95 -5.66
CA THR A 94 23.15 16.55 -5.33
C THR A 94 21.95 15.86 -4.71
N GLU A 95 21.62 14.67 -5.22
CA GLU A 95 20.58 13.83 -4.63
C GLU A 95 20.89 13.51 -3.17
N ASN A 96 19.93 13.78 -2.29
CA ASN A 96 20.08 13.59 -0.85
C ASN A 96 18.90 12.83 -0.22
N TYR A 97 17.93 12.39 -1.04
CA TYR A 97 16.78 11.59 -0.63
C TYR A 97 17.13 10.27 0.10
N PRO A 98 18.33 9.65 -0.03
CA PRO A 98 18.72 8.54 0.85
C PRO A 98 18.71 8.84 2.34
N SER A 99 18.83 10.10 2.72
CA SER A 99 18.68 10.53 4.11
C SER A 99 17.26 10.23 4.63
N LEU A 100 16.25 10.47 3.80
CA LEU A 100 14.85 10.35 4.18
C LEU A 100 14.43 8.89 4.35
N TYR A 101 14.64 8.05 3.32
CA TYR A 101 14.19 6.66 3.39
C TYR A 101 14.91 5.83 4.46
N ARG A 102 16.18 6.16 4.77
CA ARG A 102 16.93 5.48 5.85
C ARG A 102 16.40 5.85 7.22
N ASP A 103 16.12 7.13 7.44
CA ASP A 103 15.52 7.61 8.69
C ASP A 103 14.12 7.01 8.89
N ILE A 104 13.30 6.93 7.84
CA ILE A 104 11.98 6.29 7.89
C ILE A 104 12.09 4.79 8.22
N ALA A 105 12.99 4.05 7.55
CA ALA A 105 13.16 2.62 7.81
C ALA A 105 13.63 2.33 9.25
N ALA A 106 14.58 3.12 9.77
CA ALA A 106 15.01 3.04 11.16
C ALA A 106 13.85 3.36 12.12
N ALA A 107 13.12 4.44 11.85
CA ALA A 107 11.98 4.85 12.65
C ALA A 107 10.87 3.79 12.68
N TYR A 108 10.55 3.16 11.54
CA TYR A 108 9.52 2.13 11.45
C TYR A 108 9.90 0.87 12.25
N ALA A 109 11.13 0.36 12.09
CA ALA A 109 11.60 -0.81 12.83
C ALA A 109 11.57 -0.58 14.35
N MET A 110 12.05 0.59 14.80
CA MET A 110 12.02 0.96 16.23
C MET A 110 10.61 1.23 16.75
N ALA A 111 9.69 1.74 15.92
CA ALA A 111 8.29 1.94 16.30
C ALA A 111 7.59 0.58 16.53
N ILE A 112 7.84 -0.40 15.66
CA ILE A 112 7.36 -1.78 15.86
C ILE A 112 7.97 -2.37 17.14
N TYR A 113 9.28 -2.22 17.34
CA TYR A 113 9.95 -2.71 18.53
C TYR A 113 9.32 -2.15 19.81
N TRP A 114 9.09 -0.83 19.84
CA TRP A 114 8.41 -0.18 20.96
C TRP A 114 6.99 -0.72 21.16
N LYS A 115 6.20 -0.85 20.09
CA LYS A 115 4.82 -1.38 20.19
C LYS A 115 4.75 -2.78 20.77
N VAL A 116 5.69 -3.64 20.41
CA VAL A 116 5.73 -5.04 20.88
C VAL A 116 6.25 -5.15 22.31
N THR A 117 7.26 -4.35 22.69
CA THR A 117 7.95 -4.49 23.98
C THR A 117 7.51 -3.51 25.07
N GLY A 118 6.93 -2.38 24.68
CA GLY A 118 6.69 -1.24 25.56
C GLY A 118 7.95 -0.46 25.97
N ASN A 119 9.13 -0.77 25.41
CA ASN A 119 10.37 -0.08 25.77
C ASN A 119 10.40 1.35 25.19
N SER A 120 10.14 2.34 26.05
CA SER A 120 10.01 3.74 25.65
C SER A 120 11.29 4.36 25.10
N SER A 121 12.48 3.82 25.40
CA SER A 121 13.74 4.36 24.85
C SER A 121 13.78 4.31 23.33
N TYR A 122 13.17 3.29 22.71
CA TYR A 122 13.05 3.24 21.25
C TYR A 122 11.99 4.22 20.72
N ALA A 123 10.87 4.39 21.44
CA ALA A 123 9.87 5.41 21.10
C ALA A 123 10.45 6.82 21.12
N ASP A 124 11.31 7.13 22.10
CA ASP A 124 11.99 8.42 22.23
C ASP A 124 12.87 8.71 21.01
N VAL A 125 13.60 7.71 20.50
CA VAL A 125 14.38 7.84 19.26
C VAL A 125 13.49 8.07 18.06
N VAL A 126 12.39 7.32 17.93
CA VAL A 126 11.45 7.47 16.80
C VAL A 126 10.83 8.86 16.78
N VAL A 127 10.32 9.36 17.90
CA VAL A 127 9.72 10.71 17.92
C VAL A 127 10.77 11.80 17.69
N ASN A 128 12.02 11.59 18.09
CA ASN A 128 13.12 12.49 17.73
C ASN A 128 13.32 12.53 16.20
N ILE A 129 13.28 11.39 15.50
CA ILE A 129 13.34 11.35 14.02
C ILE A 129 12.16 12.14 13.41
N LEU A 130 10.93 11.86 13.86
CA LEU A 130 9.72 12.57 13.39
C LEU A 130 9.79 14.08 13.64
N ASP A 131 10.30 14.47 14.81
CA ASP A 131 10.38 15.86 15.24
C ASP A 131 11.47 16.66 14.50
N GLU A 132 12.63 16.06 14.26
CA GLU A 132 13.74 16.65 13.52
C GLU A 132 13.37 16.87 12.04
N TRP A 133 12.70 15.91 11.40
CA TRP A 133 12.21 16.09 10.04
C TRP A 133 11.10 17.14 9.95
N SER A 134 10.08 17.07 10.82
CA SER A 134 8.96 18.03 10.81
C SER A 134 9.33 19.47 11.18
N SER A 135 10.49 19.69 11.79
CA SER A 135 11.01 21.04 12.07
C SER A 135 11.98 21.56 11.01
N THR A 136 12.47 20.69 10.11
CA THR A 136 13.53 21.01 9.16
C THR A 136 13.07 21.00 7.71
N LEU A 137 12.29 20.00 7.29
CA LEU A 137 11.91 19.80 5.89
C LEU A 137 10.89 20.85 5.45
N THR A 138 11.22 21.58 4.39
CA THR A 138 10.35 22.60 3.82
C THR A 138 9.96 22.32 2.38
N GLU A 139 10.68 21.43 1.68
CA GLU A 139 10.44 21.16 0.25
C GLU A 139 10.99 19.78 -0.16
N ILE A 140 10.31 19.13 -1.11
CA ILE A 140 10.83 18.01 -1.91
C ILE A 140 10.92 18.50 -3.35
N SER A 141 12.07 18.29 -3.99
CA SER A 141 12.43 18.91 -5.27
C SER A 141 13.30 17.97 -6.11
N GLY A 142 13.68 18.40 -7.31
CA GLY A 142 14.52 17.65 -8.25
C GLY A 142 13.89 17.54 -9.64
N THR A 143 14.11 16.40 -10.32
CA THR A 143 13.39 16.09 -11.56
C THR A 143 11.96 15.66 -11.24
N THR A 144 11.25 15.10 -12.22
CA THR A 144 9.97 14.42 -11.98
C THR A 144 10.07 13.34 -10.90
N ASP A 145 11.24 12.76 -10.66
CA ASP A 145 11.46 11.77 -9.59
C ASP A 145 11.10 12.30 -8.19
N MET A 146 10.95 13.61 -7.99
CA MET A 146 10.41 14.18 -6.75
C MET A 146 9.01 13.63 -6.38
N TYR A 147 8.19 13.26 -7.37
CA TYR A 147 6.87 12.66 -7.13
C TYR A 147 7.01 11.22 -6.59
N LEU A 148 8.03 10.47 -6.99
CA LEU A 148 8.34 9.18 -6.37
C LEU A 148 8.80 9.36 -4.91
N ALA A 149 9.57 10.41 -4.61
CA ALA A 149 9.93 10.73 -3.22
C ALA A 149 8.70 11.10 -2.37
N ALA A 150 7.81 11.94 -2.91
CA ALA A 150 6.61 12.36 -2.20
C ALA A 150 5.60 11.20 -2.01
N GLY A 151 5.47 10.34 -3.01
CA GLY A 151 4.59 9.17 -2.97
C GLY A 151 5.07 8.10 -2.02
N ILE A 152 6.24 7.51 -2.32
CA ILE A 152 6.78 6.37 -1.57
C ILE A 152 7.05 6.79 -0.12
N TYR A 153 7.91 7.79 0.09
CA TYR A 153 8.31 8.13 1.45
C TYR A 153 7.18 8.80 2.24
N GLY A 154 6.20 9.41 1.56
CA GLY A 154 5.05 10.02 2.22
C GLY A 154 4.14 9.00 2.90
N TYR A 155 3.79 7.89 2.22
CA TYR A 155 2.96 6.86 2.84
C TYR A 155 3.70 6.14 3.97
N GLU A 156 5.00 5.88 3.79
CA GLU A 156 5.82 5.21 4.80
C GLU A 156 5.96 6.06 6.06
N PHE A 157 6.22 7.37 5.90
CA PHE A 157 6.40 8.26 7.03
C PHE A 157 5.11 8.49 7.81
N ALA A 158 3.97 8.55 7.10
CA ALA A 158 2.65 8.59 7.72
C ALA A 158 2.38 7.34 8.56
N ASN A 159 2.79 6.15 8.10
CA ASN A 159 2.66 4.90 8.85
C ASN A 159 3.46 4.91 10.16
N VAL A 160 4.70 5.43 10.13
CA VAL A 160 5.49 5.60 11.36
C VAL A 160 4.77 6.52 12.35
N ALA A 161 4.34 7.70 11.90
CA ALA A 161 3.64 8.67 12.74
C ALA A 161 2.33 8.11 13.32
N GLU A 162 1.60 7.33 12.54
CA GLU A 162 0.34 6.71 12.97
C GLU A 162 0.55 5.69 14.10
N ILE A 163 1.60 4.88 14.03
CA ILE A 163 2.02 3.99 15.13
C ILE A 163 2.33 4.84 16.37
N MET A 164 3.13 5.89 16.19
CA MET A 164 3.64 6.74 17.26
C MET A 164 2.60 7.68 17.88
N ARG A 165 1.46 7.94 17.22
CA ARG A 165 0.37 8.78 17.79
C ARG A 165 -0.14 8.28 19.14
N THR A 166 0.10 7.01 19.43
CA THR A 166 -0.28 6.35 20.70
C THR A 166 0.78 6.45 21.79
N TYR A 167 1.97 7.00 21.49
CA TYR A 167 3.03 7.19 22.46
C TYR A 167 2.75 8.43 23.31
N SER A 168 2.41 8.23 24.58
CA SER A 168 1.94 9.31 25.45
C SER A 168 2.97 10.43 25.71
N ALA A 169 4.26 10.17 25.51
CA ALA A 169 5.30 11.17 25.67
C ALA A 169 5.56 11.97 24.38
N TRP A 170 4.97 11.59 23.24
CA TRP A 170 5.00 12.44 22.04
C TRP A 170 3.99 13.58 22.21
N PRO A 171 4.42 14.85 22.29
CA PRO A 171 3.49 15.95 22.51
C PRO A 171 2.49 16.06 21.35
N SER A 172 1.22 16.32 21.64
CA SER A 172 0.20 16.50 20.59
C SER A 172 0.55 17.62 19.61
N ALA A 173 1.20 18.68 20.08
CA ALA A 173 1.70 19.78 19.23
C ALA A 173 2.79 19.32 18.24
N ASN A 174 3.58 18.32 18.60
CA ASN A 174 4.61 17.75 17.74
C ASN A 174 3.99 16.83 16.67
N LEU A 175 3.01 16.01 17.05
CA LEU A 175 2.18 15.28 16.09
C LEU A 175 1.49 16.25 15.12
N THR A 176 0.91 17.36 15.60
CA THR A 176 0.31 18.38 14.74
C THR A 176 1.34 19.00 13.79
N ARG A 177 2.54 19.34 14.26
CA ARG A 177 3.62 19.86 13.40
C ARG A 177 4.00 18.85 12.32
N PHE A 178 4.14 17.58 12.68
CA PHE A 178 4.42 16.51 11.74
C PHE A 178 3.31 16.37 10.69
N ALA A 179 2.05 16.30 11.13
CA ALA A 179 0.88 16.22 10.25
C ALA A 179 0.83 17.42 9.28
N ASN A 180 1.16 18.63 9.74
CA ASN A 180 1.25 19.80 8.89
C ASN A 180 2.38 19.67 7.85
N MET A 181 3.56 19.17 8.21
CA MET A 181 4.62 18.88 7.22
C MET A 181 4.11 17.90 6.13
N MET A 182 3.37 16.86 6.51
CA MET A 182 2.79 15.93 5.53
C MET A 182 1.80 16.63 4.58
N VAL A 183 0.97 17.53 5.10
CA VAL A 183 -0.02 18.29 4.32
C VAL A 183 0.62 19.40 3.46
N ASP A 184 1.66 20.05 3.97
CA ASP A 184 2.23 21.25 3.33
C ASP A 184 3.36 20.91 2.36
N VAL A 185 4.08 19.80 2.58
CA VAL A 185 5.25 19.40 1.76
C VAL A 185 4.95 18.20 0.87
N PHE A 186 4.33 17.15 1.41
CA PHE A 186 4.11 15.91 0.65
C PHE A 186 2.83 15.98 -0.19
N TYR A 187 1.68 16.24 0.44
CA TYR A 187 0.38 16.20 -0.24
C TYR A 187 0.31 17.05 -1.53
N PRO A 188 0.86 18.28 -1.63
CA PRO A 188 0.71 19.09 -2.83
C PRO A 188 1.38 18.46 -4.06
N LEU A 189 2.52 17.78 -3.88
CA LEU A 189 3.17 17.03 -4.96
C LEU A 189 2.35 15.81 -5.36
N ASN A 190 1.82 15.06 -4.40
CA ASN A 190 1.00 13.89 -4.68
C ASN A 190 -0.29 14.27 -5.43
N HIS A 191 -0.97 15.30 -4.95
CA HIS A 191 -2.16 15.85 -5.60
C HIS A 191 -1.85 16.33 -7.01
N ASP A 192 -0.81 17.15 -7.19
CA ASP A 192 -0.41 17.66 -8.50
C ASP A 192 -0.06 16.53 -9.47
N PHE A 193 0.62 15.48 -9.02
CA PHE A 193 0.93 14.33 -9.85
C PHE A 193 -0.34 13.63 -10.36
N LEU A 194 -1.27 13.33 -9.45
CA LEU A 194 -2.52 12.64 -9.80
C LEU A 194 -3.42 13.49 -10.71
N GLN A 195 -3.37 14.82 -10.61
CA GLN A 195 -4.19 15.70 -11.46
C GLN A 195 -3.56 16.02 -12.81
N ASN A 196 -2.24 16.24 -12.83
CA ASN A 196 -1.58 16.89 -13.96
C ASN A 196 -0.48 16.05 -14.59
N HIS A 197 0.00 14.99 -13.94
CA HIS A 197 1.12 14.15 -14.40
C HIS A 197 2.31 15.00 -14.88
N HIS A 198 2.67 16.04 -14.13
CA HIS A 198 3.72 16.99 -14.51
C HIS A 198 3.59 17.59 -15.93
N GLY A 199 2.35 17.73 -16.43
CA GLY A 199 2.04 18.23 -17.77
C GLY A 199 2.30 17.22 -18.91
N ALA A 200 2.61 15.97 -18.59
CA ALA A 200 2.75 14.89 -19.58
C ALA A 200 1.38 14.35 -20.02
N ALA A 201 1.38 13.45 -21.00
CA ALA A 201 0.19 12.64 -21.29
C ALA A 201 -0.17 11.76 -20.07
N VAL A 202 -1.45 11.49 -19.88
CA VAL A 202 -1.98 10.83 -18.68
C VAL A 202 -1.45 9.39 -18.50
N ASP A 203 -1.07 8.73 -19.60
CA ASP A 203 -0.51 7.38 -19.66
C ASP A 203 1.02 7.34 -19.85
N HIS A 204 1.69 8.50 -19.77
CA HIS A 204 3.15 8.64 -19.88
C HIS A 204 3.88 7.93 -18.73
N TYR A 205 3.49 8.22 -17.48
CA TYR A 205 4.12 7.64 -16.31
C TYR A 205 3.63 6.22 -16.05
N TRP A 206 4.53 5.36 -15.59
CA TRP A 206 4.21 3.98 -15.25
C TRP A 206 3.36 3.87 -13.98
N ALA A 207 2.64 2.75 -13.82
CA ALA A 207 1.65 2.56 -12.76
C ALA A 207 2.21 2.84 -11.35
N ASN A 208 3.47 2.46 -11.07
CA ASN A 208 4.07 2.70 -9.75
C ASN A 208 4.06 4.18 -9.32
N TRP A 209 4.11 5.11 -10.28
CA TRP A 209 4.11 6.54 -10.00
C TRP A 209 2.76 6.97 -9.45
N ASP A 210 1.66 6.68 -10.14
CA ASP A 210 0.32 6.96 -9.62
C ASP A 210 0.07 6.21 -8.30
N LEU A 211 0.43 4.92 -8.24
CA LEU A 211 0.19 4.08 -7.07
C LEU A 211 0.86 4.62 -5.80
N CYS A 212 2.13 5.05 -5.87
CA CYS A 212 2.79 5.59 -4.68
C CYS A 212 2.17 6.93 -4.24
N ASN A 213 1.73 7.77 -5.17
CA ASN A 213 1.06 9.02 -4.84
C ASN A 213 -0.35 8.78 -4.24
N ILE A 214 -1.10 7.76 -4.73
CA ILE A 214 -2.36 7.30 -4.12
C ILE A 214 -2.12 6.80 -2.68
N ALA A 215 -1.11 5.95 -2.47
CA ALA A 215 -0.77 5.42 -1.15
C ALA A 215 -0.48 6.55 -0.15
N SER A 216 0.25 7.57 -0.60
CA SER A 216 0.60 8.76 0.20
C SER A 216 -0.64 9.59 0.54
N VAL A 217 -1.48 9.93 -0.46
CA VAL A 217 -2.71 10.71 -0.26
C VAL A 217 -3.67 10.02 0.72
N LEU A 218 -3.88 8.71 0.58
CA LEU A 218 -4.68 7.93 1.52
C LEU A 218 -4.10 7.98 2.93
N SER A 219 -2.80 7.76 3.06
CA SER A 219 -2.14 7.68 4.36
C SER A 219 -2.13 9.02 5.09
N ILE A 220 -1.90 10.11 4.36
CA ILE A 220 -1.98 11.49 4.87
C ILE A 220 -3.42 11.84 5.26
N GLY A 221 -4.40 11.43 4.45
CA GLY A 221 -5.82 11.63 4.74
C GLY A 221 -6.23 11.01 6.08
N VAL A 222 -5.85 9.76 6.35
CA VAL A 222 -6.07 9.12 7.65
C VAL A 222 -5.33 9.85 8.76
N LEU A 223 -4.00 10.05 8.63
CA LEU A 223 -3.16 10.66 9.68
C LEU A 223 -3.69 12.03 10.15
N THR A 224 -4.27 12.80 9.23
CA THR A 224 -4.72 14.18 9.44
C THR A 224 -6.23 14.30 9.69
N ASP A 225 -6.94 13.18 9.84
CA ASP A 225 -8.41 13.15 9.94
C ASP A 225 -9.12 13.85 8.76
N ASN A 226 -8.52 13.81 7.56
CA ASN A 226 -9.00 14.52 6.37
C ASN A 226 -9.70 13.58 5.37
N GLN A 227 -11.04 13.53 5.48
CA GLN A 227 -11.88 12.70 4.61
C GLN A 227 -11.76 13.07 3.12
N THR A 228 -11.58 14.35 2.80
CA THR A 228 -11.47 14.80 1.40
C THR A 228 -10.24 14.22 0.73
N MET A 229 -9.08 14.25 1.40
CA MET A 229 -7.84 13.64 0.88
C MET A 229 -7.98 12.12 0.77
N PHE A 230 -8.57 11.47 1.77
CA PHE A 230 -8.80 10.03 1.71
C PHE A 230 -9.73 9.65 0.54
N ASP A 231 -10.83 10.38 0.35
CA ASP A 231 -11.76 10.15 -0.75
C ASP A 231 -11.13 10.46 -2.13
N GLU A 232 -10.19 11.41 -2.22
CA GLU A 232 -9.39 11.67 -3.42
C GLU A 232 -8.59 10.42 -3.82
N GLY A 233 -7.83 9.84 -2.89
CA GLY A 233 -7.05 8.63 -3.14
C GLY A 233 -7.93 7.43 -3.54
N LEU A 234 -9.06 7.23 -2.84
CA LEU A 234 -10.01 6.17 -3.18
C LEU A 234 -10.66 6.37 -4.56
N THR A 235 -11.02 7.60 -4.88
CA THR A 235 -11.64 7.94 -6.17
C THR A 235 -10.65 7.72 -7.29
N TYR A 236 -9.40 8.15 -7.12
CA TYR A 236 -8.37 7.95 -8.12
C TYR A 236 -8.06 6.47 -8.35
N PHE A 237 -7.93 5.68 -7.28
CA PHE A 237 -7.74 4.23 -7.40
C PHE A 237 -8.84 3.56 -8.24
N LYS A 238 -10.10 3.99 -8.06
CA LYS A 238 -11.26 3.37 -8.73
C LYS A 238 -11.51 3.91 -10.14
N SER A 239 -11.33 5.21 -10.34
CA SER A 239 -11.78 5.92 -11.55
C SER A 239 -10.88 7.08 -11.96
N GLY A 240 -9.61 7.09 -11.53
CA GLY A 240 -8.59 8.02 -12.03
C GLY A 240 -8.28 7.77 -13.50
N GLU A 241 -7.66 8.75 -14.15
CA GLU A 241 -7.36 8.67 -15.58
C GLU A 241 -5.99 8.02 -15.87
N GLY A 242 -5.05 8.10 -14.92
CA GLY A 242 -3.68 7.59 -15.08
C GLY A 242 -3.50 6.09 -14.82
N ASN A 243 -2.25 5.63 -14.90
CA ASN A 243 -1.90 4.21 -14.89
C ASN A 243 -2.05 3.55 -13.51
N GLY A 244 -2.24 4.31 -12.43
CA GLY A 244 -2.51 3.76 -11.08
C GLY A 244 -3.98 3.53 -10.77
N GLN A 245 -4.90 3.91 -11.66
CA GLN A 245 -6.28 3.42 -11.58
C GLN A 245 -6.26 1.91 -11.79
N ILE A 246 -7.02 1.15 -10.99
CA ILE A 246 -6.84 -0.32 -10.89
C ILE A 246 -7.08 -1.10 -12.20
N GLU A 247 -7.97 -0.62 -13.06
CA GLU A 247 -8.19 -1.22 -14.39
C GLU A 247 -7.14 -0.80 -15.42
N ASN A 248 -6.32 0.21 -15.16
CA ASN A 248 -5.16 0.57 -15.95
C ASN A 248 -3.88 -0.10 -15.40
N ALA A 249 -3.74 -0.18 -14.07
CA ALA A 249 -2.61 -0.81 -13.40
C ALA A 249 -2.58 -2.31 -13.67
N ILE A 250 -3.74 -2.97 -13.64
CA ILE A 250 -3.91 -4.38 -14.02
C ILE A 250 -4.88 -4.39 -15.19
N TRP A 251 -4.39 -4.14 -16.40
CA TRP A 251 -5.24 -3.74 -17.52
C TRP A 251 -5.82 -4.88 -18.35
N LYS A 252 -5.22 -6.06 -18.27
CA LYS A 252 -5.66 -7.21 -19.07
C LYS A 252 -5.85 -8.44 -18.20
N LEU A 253 -7.10 -8.92 -18.14
CA LEU A 253 -7.44 -10.20 -17.52
C LEU A 253 -7.41 -11.34 -18.54
N TYR A 254 -7.04 -12.51 -18.04
CA TYR A 254 -7.03 -13.79 -18.75
C TYR A 254 -7.66 -14.87 -17.88
N GLU A 255 -8.36 -15.80 -18.52
CA GLU A 255 -8.79 -17.04 -17.89
C GLU A 255 -7.85 -18.16 -18.36
N VAL A 256 -7.06 -18.72 -17.44
CA VAL A 256 -6.07 -19.77 -17.72
C VAL A 256 -6.24 -20.89 -16.72
N ASP A 257 -6.53 -22.10 -17.20
CA ASP A 257 -6.70 -23.30 -16.37
C ASP A 257 -7.72 -23.16 -15.23
N GLY A 258 -8.72 -22.28 -15.39
CA GLY A 258 -9.75 -22.00 -14.38
C GLY A 258 -9.35 -20.94 -13.35
N GLU A 259 -8.21 -20.28 -13.53
CA GLU A 259 -7.74 -19.15 -12.73
C GLU A 259 -7.79 -17.85 -13.54
N SER A 260 -8.21 -16.76 -12.87
CA SER A 260 -8.14 -15.41 -13.44
C SER A 260 -6.76 -14.81 -13.17
N LEU A 261 -6.02 -14.50 -14.24
CA LEU A 261 -4.70 -13.87 -14.18
C LEU A 261 -4.77 -12.45 -14.77
N GLY A 262 -4.15 -11.48 -14.11
CA GLY A 262 -4.13 -10.08 -14.52
C GLY A 262 -2.74 -9.59 -14.93
N GLN A 263 -2.53 -9.26 -16.19
CA GLN A 263 -1.31 -8.60 -16.63
C GLN A 263 -1.25 -7.17 -16.09
N GLY A 264 -0.21 -6.91 -15.29
CA GLY A 264 0.17 -5.58 -14.85
C GLY A 264 0.66 -4.69 -15.99
N GLN A 265 0.48 -3.38 -15.84
CA GLN A 265 0.89 -2.37 -16.80
C GLN A 265 2.41 -2.40 -17.05
N GLU A 266 3.21 -2.66 -16.01
CA GLU A 266 4.67 -2.69 -16.11
C GLU A 266 5.26 -4.04 -16.55
N ALA A 267 4.44 -5.07 -16.81
CA ALA A 267 4.90 -6.44 -17.10
C ALA A 267 5.86 -6.52 -18.31
N GLY A 268 5.66 -5.67 -19.31
CA GLY A 268 6.52 -5.58 -20.49
C GLY A 268 7.78 -4.75 -20.30
N ARG A 269 7.89 -3.97 -19.21
CA ARG A 269 9.05 -3.12 -18.90
C ARG A 269 10.13 -3.93 -18.21
N ASP A 270 9.88 -4.33 -16.97
CA ASP A 270 10.71 -5.21 -16.17
C ASP A 270 9.93 -5.73 -14.95
N GLN A 271 10.43 -6.82 -14.36
CA GLN A 271 9.73 -7.47 -13.25
C GLN A 271 9.95 -6.80 -11.90
N GLY A 272 11.03 -6.03 -11.73
CA GLY A 272 11.28 -5.31 -10.49
C GLY A 272 10.22 -4.25 -10.24
N HIS A 273 9.83 -3.50 -11.28
CA HIS A 273 8.73 -2.54 -11.18
C HIS A 273 7.36 -3.19 -11.28
N SER A 274 7.21 -4.27 -12.05
CA SER A 274 5.97 -5.06 -12.01
C SER A 274 5.64 -5.53 -10.59
N MET A 275 6.65 -5.88 -9.78
CA MET A 275 6.45 -6.24 -8.36
C MET A 275 6.34 -5.03 -7.43
N LEU A 276 6.96 -3.89 -7.76
CA LEU A 276 6.76 -2.61 -7.06
C LEU A 276 5.28 -2.18 -7.09
N ASP A 277 4.57 -2.40 -8.21
CA ASP A 277 3.14 -2.11 -8.27
C ASP A 277 2.36 -2.82 -7.15
N PHE A 278 2.68 -4.09 -6.88
CA PHE A 278 2.04 -4.86 -5.81
C PHE A 278 2.53 -4.50 -4.41
N SER A 279 3.75 -3.99 -4.29
CA SER A 279 4.25 -3.39 -3.04
C SER A 279 3.50 -2.12 -2.66
N LEU A 280 2.80 -1.47 -3.60
CA LEU A 280 1.99 -0.28 -3.38
C LEU A 280 0.49 -0.60 -3.32
N LEU A 281 -0.01 -1.50 -4.20
CA LEU A 281 -1.40 -1.97 -4.18
C LEU A 281 -1.79 -2.63 -2.85
N GLY A 282 -0.89 -3.43 -2.26
CA GLY A 282 -1.12 -4.04 -0.95
C GLY A 282 -1.38 -2.99 0.15
N PRO A 283 -0.45 -2.05 0.40
CA PRO A 283 -0.64 -0.94 1.32
C PRO A 283 -1.87 -0.06 1.05
N ILE A 284 -2.16 0.27 -0.21
CA ILE A 284 -3.37 1.02 -0.60
C ILE A 284 -4.62 0.27 -0.13
N ALA A 285 -4.71 -1.02 -0.48
CA ALA A 285 -5.87 -1.83 -0.16
C ALA A 285 -6.01 -2.07 1.35
N LEU A 286 -4.90 -2.30 2.05
CA LEU A 286 -4.90 -2.49 3.51
C LEU A 286 -5.29 -1.22 4.27
N THR A 287 -4.77 -0.07 3.84
CA THR A 287 -5.16 1.23 4.42
C THR A 287 -6.65 1.48 4.24
N ALA A 288 -7.19 1.26 3.04
CA ALA A 288 -8.62 1.41 2.78
C ALA A 288 -9.46 0.39 3.58
N TYR A 289 -9.02 -0.86 3.66
CA TYR A 289 -9.70 -1.93 4.38
C TYR A 289 -9.82 -1.63 5.88
N ASN A 290 -8.75 -1.12 6.49
CA ASN A 290 -8.72 -0.72 7.89
C ASN A 290 -9.61 0.50 8.18
N GLN A 291 -10.03 1.24 7.16
CA GLN A 291 -11.03 2.32 7.23
C GLN A 291 -12.41 1.90 6.70
N GLY A 292 -12.65 0.59 6.53
CA GLY A 292 -13.96 0.04 6.17
C GLY A 292 -14.29 0.03 4.68
N THR A 293 -13.31 0.26 3.79
CA THR A 293 -13.48 0.11 2.34
C THR A 293 -12.63 -1.05 1.83
N ASP A 294 -13.28 -2.16 1.46
CA ASP A 294 -12.58 -3.34 0.95
C ASP A 294 -12.17 -3.16 -0.52
N LEU A 295 -10.93 -2.73 -0.74
CA LEU A 295 -10.32 -2.67 -2.08
C LEU A 295 -9.71 -3.99 -2.53
N PHE A 296 -9.49 -4.94 -1.62
CA PHE A 296 -9.03 -6.28 -1.98
C PHE A 296 -10.11 -7.03 -2.75
N GLU A 297 -11.39 -6.87 -2.39
CA GLU A 297 -12.53 -7.46 -3.12
C GLU A 297 -12.95 -6.70 -4.39
N TYR A 298 -12.41 -5.49 -4.60
CA TYR A 298 -12.85 -4.62 -5.68
C TYR A 298 -12.58 -5.24 -7.06
N LEU A 299 -13.58 -5.17 -7.94
CA LEU A 299 -13.59 -5.76 -9.29
C LEU A 299 -13.23 -7.26 -9.27
N ASP A 300 -13.95 -8.02 -8.45
CA ASP A 300 -13.80 -9.48 -8.33
C ASP A 300 -12.38 -9.91 -7.94
N ASN A 301 -11.80 -9.21 -6.95
CA ASN A 301 -10.43 -9.38 -6.49
C ASN A 301 -9.36 -9.09 -7.57
N ARG A 302 -9.47 -7.96 -8.26
CA ARG A 302 -8.54 -7.64 -9.37
C ARG A 302 -7.07 -7.56 -8.94
N ILE A 303 -6.80 -7.09 -7.73
CA ILE A 303 -5.44 -7.11 -7.16
C ILE A 303 -4.92 -8.56 -7.03
N LEU A 304 -5.76 -9.51 -6.60
CA LEU A 304 -5.36 -10.93 -6.52
C LEU A 304 -5.06 -11.51 -7.89
N ALA A 305 -5.88 -11.23 -8.90
CA ALA A 305 -5.63 -11.69 -10.27
C ALA A 305 -4.26 -11.19 -10.77
N GLY A 306 -3.91 -9.93 -10.48
CA GLY A 306 -2.60 -9.38 -10.77
C GLY A 306 -1.48 -10.07 -9.99
N ALA A 307 -1.66 -10.28 -8.67
CA ALA A 307 -0.68 -10.91 -7.81
C ALA A 307 -0.35 -12.33 -8.26
N GLU A 308 -1.37 -13.13 -8.59
CA GLU A 308 -1.19 -14.49 -9.14
C GLU A 308 -0.43 -14.46 -10.48
N TYR A 309 -0.74 -13.52 -11.37
CA TYR A 309 -0.04 -13.37 -12.65
C TYR A 309 1.45 -13.06 -12.47
N VAL A 310 1.78 -12.02 -11.69
CA VAL A 310 3.17 -11.59 -11.52
C VAL A 310 3.97 -12.64 -10.74
N ALA A 311 3.36 -13.28 -9.73
CA ALA A 311 3.97 -14.38 -8.98
C ALA A 311 4.28 -15.57 -9.90
N LYS A 312 3.28 -16.02 -10.67
CA LYS A 312 3.41 -17.16 -11.59
C LYS A 312 4.58 -16.96 -12.54
N TYR A 313 4.66 -15.78 -13.15
CA TYR A 313 5.73 -15.46 -14.09
C TYR A 313 7.11 -15.41 -13.41
N ASN A 314 7.21 -14.75 -12.24
CA ASN A 314 8.47 -14.61 -11.54
C ASN A 314 8.96 -15.92 -10.88
N LEU A 315 8.07 -16.89 -10.64
CA LEU A 315 8.43 -18.28 -10.28
C LEU A 315 9.02 -19.08 -11.46
N GLY A 316 9.14 -18.48 -12.63
CA GLY A 316 9.72 -19.13 -13.81
C GLY A 316 8.70 -19.77 -14.76
N ASN A 317 7.40 -19.67 -14.49
CA ASN A 317 6.35 -20.18 -15.38
C ASN A 317 6.02 -19.20 -16.51
N ASP A 318 5.40 -19.69 -17.58
CA ASP A 318 4.88 -18.84 -18.64
C ASP A 318 3.49 -18.28 -18.29
N VAL A 319 3.21 -17.08 -18.79
CA VAL A 319 1.91 -16.39 -18.66
C VAL A 319 1.50 -15.83 -20.02
N PRO A 320 0.19 -15.71 -20.32
CA PRO A 320 -0.27 -15.04 -21.53
C PRO A 320 0.10 -13.55 -21.48
N TYR A 321 0.40 -12.96 -22.63
CA TYR A 321 0.77 -11.54 -22.70
C TYR A 321 0.11 -10.87 -23.91
N THR A 322 -0.46 -9.70 -23.69
CA THR A 322 -1.04 -8.83 -24.72
C THR A 322 -0.12 -7.63 -24.86
N THR A 323 0.25 -7.29 -26.10
CA THR A 323 1.09 -6.12 -26.40
C THR A 323 0.57 -4.88 -25.68
N TYR A 324 1.45 -4.24 -24.91
CA TYR A 324 1.18 -2.97 -24.25
C TYR A 324 1.79 -1.81 -25.05
N ASN A 325 1.06 -0.71 -25.17
CA ASN A 325 1.54 0.55 -25.73
C ASN A 325 0.87 1.72 -25.01
N ASN A 326 1.54 2.87 -24.99
CA ASN A 326 1.04 4.13 -24.44
C ASN A 326 1.32 5.29 -25.42
N SER A 327 1.04 6.52 -25.00
CA SER A 327 1.31 7.75 -25.76
C SER A 327 2.76 7.95 -26.23
N ASP A 328 3.73 7.28 -25.61
CA ASP A 328 5.16 7.39 -25.92
C ASP A 328 5.65 6.30 -26.89
N ASP A 329 4.73 5.46 -27.41
CA ASP A 329 5.04 4.36 -28.32
C ASP A 329 6.06 3.35 -27.76
N VAL A 330 5.96 3.02 -26.47
CA VAL A 330 6.84 2.03 -25.80
C VAL A 330 6.78 0.63 -26.44
N ASN A 331 5.68 0.28 -27.10
CA ASN A 331 5.47 -0.92 -27.93
C ASN A 331 6.05 -2.23 -27.35
N GLN A 332 5.64 -2.56 -26.13
CA GLN A 332 6.08 -3.75 -25.42
C GLN A 332 5.30 -4.97 -25.91
N THR A 333 5.83 -5.65 -26.92
CA THR A 333 5.18 -6.79 -27.59
C THR A 333 5.34 -8.13 -26.87
N VAL A 334 6.22 -8.21 -25.87
CA VAL A 334 6.47 -9.40 -25.06
C VAL A 334 6.64 -9.00 -23.60
N ILE A 335 6.33 -9.93 -22.69
CA ILE A 335 6.67 -9.79 -21.28
C ILE A 335 8.19 -9.74 -21.09
N SER A 336 8.67 -8.89 -20.19
CA SER A 336 10.11 -8.70 -19.97
C SER A 336 10.69 -9.79 -19.06
N ASN A 337 11.87 -10.31 -19.41
CA ASN A 337 12.66 -11.17 -18.50
C ASN A 337 13.60 -10.36 -17.60
N SER A 338 13.66 -9.04 -17.75
CA SER A 338 14.52 -8.19 -16.90
C SER A 338 14.05 -8.27 -15.45
N SER A 339 15.00 -8.49 -14.53
CA SER A 339 14.74 -8.63 -13.08
C SER A 339 13.76 -9.74 -12.71
N ARG A 340 13.57 -10.76 -13.57
CA ARG A 340 12.66 -11.86 -13.29
C ARG A 340 13.13 -12.67 -12.07
N GLY A 341 12.23 -12.87 -11.11
CA GLY A 341 12.55 -13.52 -9.83
C GLY A 341 13.13 -12.57 -8.78
N ASP A 342 13.01 -11.25 -8.98
CA ASP A 342 13.40 -10.26 -7.96
C ASP A 342 12.67 -10.48 -6.62
N ILE A 343 13.34 -10.18 -5.52
CA ILE A 343 12.88 -10.51 -4.16
C ILE A 343 12.47 -9.24 -3.44
N ARG A 344 11.22 -9.19 -2.97
CA ARG A 344 10.64 -8.05 -2.23
C ARG A 344 9.74 -8.54 -1.08
N PRO A 345 9.72 -7.85 0.08
CA PRO A 345 8.94 -8.23 1.26
C PRO A 345 7.48 -7.75 1.17
N ILE A 346 6.74 -8.29 0.21
CA ILE A 346 5.37 -7.82 -0.13
C ILE A 346 4.32 -8.93 -0.03
N TRP A 347 4.77 -10.18 0.10
CA TRP A 347 3.94 -11.34 -0.18
C TRP A 347 3.19 -11.84 1.04
N GLU A 348 3.72 -11.61 2.25
CA GLU A 348 3.01 -11.92 3.48
C GLU A 348 1.70 -11.12 3.59
N LEU A 349 1.68 -9.85 3.19
CA LEU A 349 0.46 -9.05 3.20
C LEU A 349 -0.60 -9.66 2.27
N LEU A 350 -0.25 -9.91 1.01
CA LEU A 350 -1.17 -10.42 0.00
C LEU A 350 -1.65 -11.83 0.36
N TYR A 351 -0.74 -12.73 0.75
CA TYR A 351 -1.06 -14.10 1.12
C TYR A 351 -1.98 -14.15 2.34
N ASN A 352 -1.67 -13.43 3.42
CA ASN A 352 -2.48 -13.49 4.63
C ASN A 352 -3.86 -12.85 4.41
N HIS A 353 -3.95 -11.77 3.63
CA HIS A 353 -5.25 -11.17 3.34
C HIS A 353 -6.13 -12.07 2.46
N TYR A 354 -5.61 -12.57 1.34
CA TYR A 354 -6.44 -13.36 0.42
C TYR A 354 -6.56 -14.84 0.82
N GLY A 355 -5.44 -15.48 1.16
CA GLY A 355 -5.38 -16.91 1.44
C GLY A 355 -5.90 -17.27 2.83
N VAL A 356 -5.46 -16.54 3.86
CA VAL A 356 -5.84 -16.85 5.25
C VAL A 356 -7.17 -16.19 5.63
N LEU A 357 -7.26 -14.87 5.52
CA LEU A 357 -8.45 -14.12 5.96
C LEU A 357 -9.67 -14.38 5.06
N LYS A 358 -9.50 -14.33 3.72
CA LYS A 358 -10.60 -14.55 2.77
C LYS A 358 -10.79 -16.00 2.33
N GLY A 359 -9.83 -16.89 2.64
CA GLY A 359 -9.92 -18.31 2.26
C GLY A 359 -9.93 -18.56 0.75
N LEU A 360 -9.38 -17.64 -0.05
CA LEU A 360 -9.34 -17.75 -1.51
C LEU A 360 -8.17 -18.63 -1.96
N ASN A 361 -8.26 -19.15 -3.20
CA ASN A 361 -7.14 -19.82 -3.83
C ASN A 361 -6.07 -18.78 -4.21
N VAL A 362 -4.85 -18.98 -3.72
CA VAL A 362 -3.71 -18.07 -3.86
C VAL A 362 -2.44 -18.85 -4.21
N THR A 363 -2.53 -19.73 -5.21
CA THR A 363 -1.50 -20.72 -5.55
C THR A 363 -0.12 -20.06 -5.66
N TYR A 364 0.03 -19.13 -6.60
CA TYR A 364 1.33 -18.56 -6.92
C TYR A 364 1.74 -17.47 -5.93
N THR A 365 0.79 -16.70 -5.40
CA THR A 365 1.06 -15.73 -4.33
C THR A 365 1.63 -16.43 -3.10
N LYS A 366 1.08 -17.61 -2.72
CA LYS A 366 1.61 -18.42 -1.63
C LYS A 366 2.99 -18.98 -1.95
N GLU A 367 3.19 -19.56 -3.13
CA GLU A 367 4.50 -20.09 -3.53
C GLU A 367 5.58 -19.00 -3.53
N TYR A 368 5.26 -17.81 -4.03
CA TYR A 368 6.19 -16.67 -4.02
C TYR A 368 6.44 -16.16 -2.60
N ARG A 369 5.40 -16.10 -1.75
CA ARG A 369 5.55 -15.80 -0.32
C ARG A 369 6.55 -16.76 0.32
N ASP A 370 6.33 -18.07 0.14
CA ASP A 370 7.19 -19.09 0.73
C ASP A 370 8.65 -18.96 0.22
N LEU A 371 8.85 -18.63 -1.06
CA LEU A 371 10.17 -18.36 -1.65
C LEU A 371 10.86 -17.15 -0.99
N VAL A 372 10.16 -16.02 -0.84
CA VAL A 372 10.74 -14.82 -0.22
C VAL A 372 11.02 -15.04 1.27
N VAL A 373 10.15 -15.77 1.98
CA VAL A 373 10.38 -16.14 3.37
C VAL A 373 11.60 -17.06 3.50
N GLU A 374 11.78 -18.02 2.59
CA GLU A 374 12.98 -18.88 2.56
C GLU A 374 14.26 -18.08 2.28
N ASP A 375 14.24 -17.20 1.28
CA ASP A 375 15.38 -16.29 0.97
C ASP A 375 15.74 -15.38 2.14
N GLY A 376 14.72 -14.95 2.91
CA GLY A 376 14.87 -14.12 4.10
C GLY A 376 15.32 -14.86 5.37
N ASP A 377 15.81 -16.09 5.28
CA ASP A 377 16.17 -16.97 6.43
C ASP A 377 14.96 -17.27 7.35
N GLY A 378 13.78 -17.48 6.75
CA GLY A 378 12.55 -17.84 7.45
C GLY A 378 11.61 -16.67 7.78
N ALA A 379 11.94 -15.44 7.36
CA ALA A 379 11.04 -14.29 7.49
C ALA A 379 11.33 -13.16 6.50
N GLU A 380 10.29 -12.46 6.06
CA GLU A 380 10.43 -11.20 5.33
C GLU A 380 11.10 -10.12 6.21
N GLY A 381 12.26 -9.62 5.77
CA GLY A 381 12.94 -8.45 6.32
C GLY A 381 12.31 -7.11 5.93
N GLY A 382 13.00 -6.00 6.20
CA GLY A 382 12.54 -4.63 5.92
C GLY A 382 13.56 -3.76 5.20
N GLY A 383 13.42 -2.44 5.36
CA GLY A 383 14.27 -1.45 4.68
C GLY A 383 15.77 -1.73 4.86
N GLY A 384 16.47 -1.96 3.74
CA GLY A 384 17.90 -2.29 3.69
C GLY A 384 18.23 -3.77 3.49
N ASP A 385 17.29 -4.69 3.76
CA ASP A 385 17.52 -6.14 3.60
C ASP A 385 17.51 -6.58 2.12
N TYR A 386 16.88 -5.78 1.24
CA TYR A 386 16.71 -6.08 -0.19
C TYR A 386 17.50 -5.13 -1.11
N GLY A 387 18.51 -4.45 -0.56
CA GLY A 387 19.37 -3.53 -1.29
C GLY A 387 19.67 -2.24 -0.54
N THR A 388 20.74 -1.55 -0.96
CA THR A 388 21.24 -0.33 -0.27
C THR A 388 20.76 0.98 -0.91
N THR A 389 20.18 0.89 -2.11
CA THR A 389 19.58 1.98 -2.88
C THR A 389 18.06 2.05 -2.64
N SER A 390 17.37 3.05 -3.20
CA SER A 390 15.91 3.24 -3.05
C SER A 390 15.11 1.94 -3.15
N GLY A 391 15.42 1.07 -4.11
CA GLY A 391 14.67 -0.17 -4.34
C GLY A 391 14.55 -1.08 -3.11
N GLY A 392 15.58 -1.11 -2.26
CA GLY A 392 15.57 -1.87 -1.00
C GLY A 392 14.80 -1.19 0.15
N TYR A 393 14.21 -0.03 -0.12
CA TYR A 393 13.47 0.84 0.81
C TYR A 393 12.16 1.36 0.21
N ASP A 394 11.72 0.89 -0.97
CA ASP A 394 10.43 1.32 -1.55
C ASP A 394 9.22 0.69 -0.83
N GLN A 395 9.47 -0.24 0.10
CA GLN A 395 8.49 -0.86 0.97
C GLN A 395 8.99 -1.00 2.41
N LEU A 396 8.05 -0.89 3.35
CA LEU A 396 8.31 -1.00 4.79
C LEU A 396 8.74 -2.41 5.26
N GLY A 397 8.21 -3.46 4.64
CA GLY A 397 8.53 -4.87 4.93
C GLY A 397 8.11 -5.38 6.31
N TRP A 398 8.90 -6.30 6.88
CA TRP A 398 8.65 -7.04 8.13
C TRP A 398 7.40 -7.92 8.11
N GLY A 399 7.00 -8.40 6.92
CA GLY A 399 5.66 -8.95 6.71
C GLY A 399 5.35 -10.22 7.50
N THR A 400 6.32 -11.10 7.71
CA THR A 400 6.13 -12.33 8.51
C THR A 400 5.77 -12.02 9.96
N LEU A 401 6.28 -10.91 10.52
CA LEU A 401 5.89 -10.45 11.85
C LEU A 401 4.53 -9.76 11.83
N LEU A 402 4.32 -8.85 10.86
CA LEU A 402 3.21 -7.89 10.91
C LEU A 402 1.90 -8.47 10.36
N TYR A 403 1.96 -9.19 9.25
CA TYR A 403 0.78 -9.59 8.47
C TYR A 403 0.34 -11.03 8.68
N THR A 404 1.16 -11.90 9.29
CA THR A 404 0.76 -13.30 9.56
C THR A 404 -0.54 -13.37 10.35
N LEU A 405 -1.49 -14.17 9.87
CA LEU A 405 -2.79 -14.46 10.50
C LEU A 405 -2.92 -15.95 10.87
N GLU A 406 -3.96 -16.28 11.64
CA GLU A 406 -4.31 -17.66 12.06
C GLU A 406 -5.63 -18.14 11.46
#